data_AF-A0A364LNY8-F1
#
_entry.id   AF-A0A364LNY8-F1
#
_cell.length_a   1.000
_cell.length_b   1.000
_cell.length_c   1.000
_cell.angle_alpha   90.00
_cell.angle_beta   90.00
_cell.angle_gamma   90.00
#
_symmetry.space_group_name_H-M   'P 1'
#
loop_
_entity.id
_entity.type
_entity.pdbx_description
1 polymer ?
#
loop_
_entity_poly.entity_id
_entity_poly.type
_entity_poly.pdbx_seq_one_letter_code
_entity_poly.pdbx_strand_id
1 'polypeptide(L)'
;MKVVELDTTVAELHTTHGVEWPLAVDLYHTYTHIDLHDHFKRETRFIEDEDPEVYYQGDGNFSRFRQWALCFKTIRFLPMVGPGLVILHVPQDFRKNIERALSQFPERQRPIVQYIDLDSSNFEVDRQSALQGRKLVYWRPKSWMSKEFSLVAPEVSYELNDKRFLSHPGIPTPTMEIIQLAQPKQQEYLARRPLPFVVKFCRCSSGQGTFIVTTEEARHQMLDAVSRYVTRGGEEVQLSELVRSQRPHYGVNFFVDDNETTEPEFLGATEQVSTQDGVWVGGIIDYNEQGDLERSLRDTMSAVAHTLRQSSYIGWVGIDVIFDHHDRPLVVDLNARMAGGIALSLFSKHFLSLGLPLAQVDTVSFAGPASRIYDILSAKIESGQIIVTLAMEISDADSMASVVFGGQTRDDLTTTHQWIKDRLLTSLN
;
A
#
# COMPACT_ATOMS: atom_id res chain seq x y z
N MET A 1 27.44 -7.17 6.18
CA MET A 1 26.04 -6.72 6.18
C MET A 1 25.25 -7.59 7.14
N LYS A 2 24.56 -7.01 8.11
CA LYS A 2 23.70 -7.77 9.04
C LYS A 2 22.53 -8.36 8.25
N VAL A 3 22.20 -9.63 8.50
CA VAL A 3 21.03 -10.27 7.89
C VAL A 3 19.77 -9.72 8.56
N VAL A 4 18.81 -9.30 7.76
CA VAL A 4 17.51 -8.77 8.19
C VAL A 4 16.54 -9.94 8.29
N GLU A 5 16.02 -10.18 9.49
CA GLU A 5 15.04 -11.24 9.73
C GLU A 5 13.66 -10.63 9.94
N LEU A 6 12.68 -11.12 9.17
CA LEU A 6 11.28 -10.73 9.30
C LEU A 6 10.60 -11.54 10.41
N ASP A 7 9.57 -10.96 11.03
CA ASP A 7 8.72 -11.62 12.02
C ASP A 7 8.00 -12.84 11.44
N THR A 8 7.47 -12.64 10.24
CA THR A 8 6.78 -13.60 9.38
C THR A 8 6.81 -13.03 7.95
N THR A 9 6.18 -13.73 7.01
CA THR A 9 6.05 -13.31 5.61
C THR A 9 4.63 -13.56 5.12
N VAL A 10 4.24 -12.95 4.00
CA VAL A 10 2.92 -13.17 3.41
C VAL A 10 2.69 -14.66 3.13
N ALA A 11 3.68 -15.36 2.57
CA ALA A 11 3.61 -16.79 2.31
C ALA A 11 3.47 -17.63 3.59
N GLU A 12 4.20 -17.29 4.65
CA GLU A 12 4.10 -17.97 5.95
C GLU A 12 2.72 -17.75 6.57
N LEU A 13 2.19 -16.52 6.57
CA LEU A 13 0.85 -16.21 7.06
C LEU A 13 -0.22 -17.04 6.36
N HIS A 14 -0.21 -17.11 5.02
CA HIS A 14 -1.17 -17.95 4.31
C HIS A 14 -1.04 -19.43 4.72
N THR A 15 0.19 -19.93 4.90
CA THR A 15 0.44 -21.31 5.31
C THR A 15 -0.07 -21.61 6.72
N THR A 16 0.21 -20.73 7.68
CA THR A 16 -0.21 -20.89 9.08
C THR A 16 -1.71 -20.81 9.24
N HIS A 17 -2.39 -20.09 8.34
CA HIS A 17 -3.85 -19.95 8.27
C HIS A 17 -4.50 -20.92 7.28
N GLY A 18 -3.89 -22.08 7.04
CA GLY A 18 -4.54 -23.21 6.37
C GLY A 18 -4.66 -23.11 4.84
N VAL A 19 -4.04 -22.11 4.21
CA VAL A 19 -4.08 -21.98 2.75
C VAL A 19 -3.15 -23.02 2.11
N GLU A 20 -3.74 -23.90 1.30
CA GLU A 20 -2.99 -24.93 0.58
C GLU A 20 -2.06 -24.38 -0.52
N TRP A 21 -0.91 -25.02 -0.66
CA TRP A 21 0.10 -24.77 -1.70
C TRP A 21 -0.15 -25.63 -2.95
N PRO A 22 0.32 -25.19 -4.15
CA PRO A 22 1.21 -24.04 -4.39
C PRO A 22 0.50 -22.68 -4.59
N LEU A 23 1.08 -21.61 -4.03
CA LEU A 23 0.68 -20.22 -4.26
C LEU A 23 1.55 -19.54 -5.32
N ALA A 24 0.95 -18.63 -6.09
CA ALA A 24 1.64 -17.64 -6.91
C ALA A 24 1.18 -16.24 -6.50
N VAL A 25 2.11 -15.29 -6.43
CA VAL A 25 1.84 -13.92 -6.00
C VAL A 25 2.08 -12.94 -7.15
N ASP A 26 1.10 -12.09 -7.42
CA ASP A 26 1.22 -10.93 -8.31
C ASP A 26 1.17 -9.63 -7.48
N LEU A 27 2.21 -8.81 -7.59
CA LEU A 27 2.32 -7.55 -6.84
C LEU A 27 1.84 -6.32 -7.62
N TYR A 28 1.57 -6.41 -8.92
CA TYR A 28 1.43 -5.22 -9.75
C TYR A 28 0.09 -4.51 -9.59
N HIS A 29 0.17 -3.19 -9.67
CA HIS A 29 -0.97 -2.27 -9.77
C HIS A 29 -1.26 -1.98 -11.25
N THR A 30 -2.54 -2.00 -11.64
CA THR A 30 -3.01 -1.50 -12.94
C THR A 30 -3.66 -0.13 -12.77
N TYR A 31 -3.79 0.61 -13.87
CA TYR A 31 -4.34 1.96 -13.87
C TYR A 31 -5.46 2.08 -14.87
N THR A 32 -6.47 2.92 -14.60
CA THR A 32 -7.62 3.06 -15.51
C THR A 32 -7.34 3.95 -16.72
N HIS A 33 -6.47 4.96 -16.57
CA HIS A 33 -6.31 6.00 -17.59
C HIS A 33 -5.03 5.86 -18.43
N ILE A 34 -4.19 4.87 -18.14
CA ILE A 34 -2.87 4.71 -18.75
C ILE A 34 -2.54 3.24 -19.04
N ASP A 35 -2.06 2.98 -20.25
CA ASP A 35 -1.39 1.72 -20.59
C ASP A 35 0.06 1.76 -20.09
N LEU A 36 0.44 0.83 -19.21
CA LEU A 36 1.83 0.73 -18.74
C LEU A 36 2.71 -0.03 -19.74
N HIS A 37 2.12 -0.94 -20.51
CA HIS A 37 2.79 -1.74 -21.54
C HIS A 37 1.76 -2.33 -22.51
N ASP A 38 2.18 -2.78 -23.70
CA ASP A 38 1.29 -3.46 -24.66
C ASP A 38 0.67 -4.73 -24.09
N HIS A 39 1.40 -5.40 -23.20
CA HIS A 39 0.95 -6.58 -22.43
C HIS A 39 0.39 -6.22 -21.03
N PHE A 40 0.50 -4.95 -20.62
CA PHE A 40 0.05 -4.45 -19.33
C PHE A 40 -0.78 -3.17 -19.54
N LYS A 41 -1.93 -3.37 -20.19
CA LYS A 41 -2.86 -2.32 -20.58
C LYS A 41 -3.61 -1.77 -19.38
N ARG A 42 -4.23 -0.62 -19.58
CA ARG A 42 -5.14 0.01 -18.62
C ARG A 42 -6.28 -0.94 -18.25
N GLU A 43 -6.68 -0.86 -16.99
CA GLU A 43 -7.76 -1.66 -16.44
C GLU A 43 -9.12 -1.06 -16.79
N THR A 44 -10.00 -1.88 -17.36
CA THR A 44 -11.32 -1.46 -17.84
C THR A 44 -12.48 -2.11 -17.09
N ARG A 45 -12.22 -3.14 -16.28
CA ARG A 45 -13.23 -3.85 -15.49
C ARG A 45 -13.17 -3.47 -14.02
N PHE A 46 -11.99 -3.55 -13.42
CA PHE A 46 -11.77 -3.23 -12.01
C PHE A 46 -11.18 -1.82 -11.87
N ILE A 47 -12.01 -0.83 -12.20
CA ILE A 47 -11.58 0.57 -12.36
C ILE A 47 -11.21 1.20 -11.00
N GLU A 48 -9.99 1.70 -10.91
CA GLU A 48 -9.55 2.60 -9.84
C GLU A 48 -9.27 3.97 -10.46
N ASP A 49 -10.13 4.95 -10.18
CA ASP A 49 -9.97 6.31 -10.69
C ASP A 49 -8.83 7.00 -9.94
N GLU A 50 -7.78 7.29 -10.65
CA GLU A 50 -6.70 8.16 -10.21
C GLU A 50 -6.65 9.33 -11.19
N ASP A 51 -6.49 10.57 -10.72
CA ASP A 51 -6.49 11.72 -11.60
C ASP A 51 -5.24 11.65 -12.52
N PRO A 52 -5.40 11.54 -13.85
CA PRO A 52 -4.26 11.42 -14.75
C PRO A 52 -3.31 12.62 -14.62
N GLU A 53 -3.79 13.80 -14.25
CA GLU A 53 -2.94 14.99 -14.07
C GLU A 53 -1.79 14.78 -13.07
N VAL A 54 -1.91 13.81 -12.15
CA VAL A 54 -0.84 13.41 -11.23
C VAL A 54 0.39 12.85 -11.97
N TYR A 55 0.18 12.26 -13.16
CA TYR A 55 1.20 11.53 -13.91
C TYR A 55 1.64 12.24 -15.20
N TYR A 56 0.87 13.23 -15.67
CA TYR A 56 1.06 13.87 -16.98
C TYR A 56 1.51 15.33 -16.92
N GLN A 57 2.17 15.79 -15.85
CA GLN A 57 2.74 17.15 -15.82
C GLN A 57 3.99 17.26 -16.73
N GLY A 58 3.77 17.32 -18.05
CA GLY A 58 4.79 17.53 -19.08
C GLY A 58 5.41 16.26 -19.70
N ASP A 59 6.12 16.46 -20.80
CA ASP A 59 6.50 15.44 -21.78
C ASP A 59 7.50 14.38 -21.27
N GLY A 60 8.15 14.62 -20.13
CA GLY A 60 9.11 13.70 -19.50
C GLY A 60 8.54 12.85 -18.35
N ASN A 61 7.32 13.15 -17.87
CA ASN A 61 6.76 12.52 -16.67
C ASN A 61 6.17 11.13 -16.96
N PHE A 62 5.71 10.89 -18.20
CA PHE A 62 5.01 9.67 -18.58
C PHE A 62 5.90 8.41 -18.60
N SER A 63 7.07 8.48 -19.25
CA SER A 63 8.02 7.35 -19.31
C SER A 63 8.53 7.01 -17.91
N ARG A 64 8.89 8.04 -17.14
CA ARG A 64 9.29 7.93 -15.73
C ARG A 64 8.20 7.26 -14.90
N PHE A 65 6.95 7.69 -15.06
CA PHE A 65 5.81 7.10 -14.38
C PHE A 65 5.63 5.63 -14.72
N ARG A 66 5.68 5.25 -16.00
CA ARG A 66 5.58 3.84 -16.42
C ARG A 66 6.66 2.99 -15.77
N GLN A 67 7.90 3.47 -15.75
CA GLN A 67 9.00 2.78 -15.07
C GLN A 67 8.76 2.68 -13.57
N TRP A 68 8.39 3.76 -12.89
CA TRP A 68 8.05 3.73 -11.47
C TRP A 68 6.91 2.74 -11.16
N ALA A 69 5.85 2.75 -11.95
CA ALA A 69 4.67 1.93 -11.78
C ALA A 69 4.96 0.44 -11.97
N LEU A 70 5.71 0.07 -13.01
CA LEU A 70 6.06 -1.32 -13.32
C LEU A 70 7.20 -1.84 -12.43
N CYS A 71 8.20 -1.01 -12.15
CA CYS A 71 9.46 -1.51 -11.61
C CYS A 71 9.64 -1.21 -10.11
N PHE A 72 8.87 -0.28 -9.53
CA PHE A 72 9.12 0.17 -8.15
C PHE A 72 7.89 0.13 -7.23
N LYS A 73 6.76 0.75 -7.62
CA LYS A 73 5.62 1.09 -6.73
C LYS A 73 5.22 -0.03 -5.77
N THR A 74 5.05 -1.24 -6.29
CA THR A 74 4.63 -2.41 -5.50
C THR A 74 5.71 -3.48 -5.37
N ILE A 75 6.67 -3.55 -6.28
CA ILE A 75 7.82 -4.47 -6.17
C ILE A 75 8.66 -4.17 -4.92
N ARG A 76 8.63 -2.93 -4.40
CA ARG A 76 9.31 -2.59 -3.14
C ARG A 76 8.85 -3.39 -1.91
N PHE A 77 7.73 -4.12 -2.01
CA PHE A 77 7.23 -5.02 -0.99
C PHE A 77 7.63 -6.49 -1.20
N LEU A 78 8.32 -6.80 -2.30
CA LEU A 78 8.77 -8.14 -2.65
C LEU A 78 9.48 -8.88 -1.50
N PRO A 79 10.38 -8.26 -0.71
CA PRO A 79 11.05 -8.99 0.36
C PRO A 79 10.11 -9.51 1.46
N MET A 80 8.93 -8.90 1.61
CA MET A 80 7.93 -9.25 2.63
C MET A 80 7.03 -10.41 2.19
N VAL A 81 7.10 -10.82 0.91
CA VAL A 81 6.27 -11.91 0.39
C VAL A 81 6.67 -13.27 0.98
N GLY A 82 7.97 -13.50 1.22
CA GLY A 82 8.45 -14.78 1.73
C GLY A 82 8.56 -15.87 0.67
N PRO A 83 8.72 -17.15 1.07
CA PRO A 83 9.09 -18.28 0.21
C PRO A 83 7.98 -18.76 -0.77
N GLY A 84 7.17 -17.85 -1.29
CA GLY A 84 6.21 -18.10 -2.38
C GLY A 84 6.78 -17.80 -3.76
N LEU A 85 6.15 -18.36 -4.80
CA LEU A 85 6.41 -17.97 -6.17
C LEU A 85 5.88 -16.55 -6.39
N VAL A 86 6.74 -15.62 -6.81
CA VAL A 86 6.35 -14.25 -7.18
C VAL A 86 6.58 -14.05 -8.67
N ILE A 87 5.54 -13.64 -9.38
CA ILE A 87 5.60 -13.38 -10.81
C ILE A 87 5.94 -11.90 -11.01
N LEU A 88 7.10 -11.64 -11.62
CA LEU A 88 7.53 -10.30 -11.98
C LEU A 88 7.57 -10.10 -13.49
N HIS A 89 6.76 -9.17 -13.97
CA HIS A 89 6.75 -8.63 -15.32
C HIS A 89 7.75 -7.47 -15.39
N VAL A 90 9.05 -7.76 -15.35
CA VAL A 90 10.12 -6.75 -15.44
C VAL A 90 11.11 -7.08 -16.56
N PRO A 91 11.67 -6.05 -17.23
CA PRO A 91 12.80 -6.25 -18.13
C PRO A 91 13.98 -6.96 -17.45
N GLN A 92 14.76 -7.70 -18.24
CA GLN A 92 15.83 -8.56 -17.72
C GLN A 92 16.91 -7.80 -16.94
N ASP A 93 17.16 -6.54 -17.26
CA ASP A 93 18.24 -5.74 -16.66
C ASP A 93 18.01 -5.41 -15.18
N PHE A 94 16.78 -5.55 -14.70
CA PHE A 94 16.39 -5.24 -13.32
C PHE A 94 16.67 -6.35 -12.30
N ARG A 95 17.04 -7.56 -12.77
CA ARG A 95 17.25 -8.73 -11.90
C ARG A 95 18.30 -8.49 -10.82
N LYS A 96 19.40 -7.81 -11.17
CA LYS A 96 20.50 -7.52 -10.23
C LYS A 96 20.06 -6.67 -9.05
N ASN A 97 19.19 -5.68 -9.28
CA ASN A 97 18.68 -4.81 -8.22
C ASN A 97 17.75 -5.57 -7.27
N ILE A 98 16.90 -6.45 -7.82
CA ILE A 98 16.03 -7.33 -7.05
C ILE A 98 16.84 -8.32 -6.22
N GLU A 99 17.80 -9.02 -6.84
CA GLU A 99 18.70 -9.95 -6.14
C GLU A 99 19.49 -9.24 -5.02
N ARG A 100 19.97 -8.03 -5.28
CA ARG A 100 20.66 -7.23 -4.28
C ARG A 100 19.76 -6.88 -3.11
N ALA A 101 18.52 -6.45 -3.35
CA ALA A 101 17.56 -6.16 -2.28
C ALA A 101 17.27 -7.41 -1.44
N LEU A 102 16.97 -8.54 -2.09
CA LEU A 102 16.69 -9.82 -1.43
C LEU A 102 17.89 -10.40 -0.67
N SER A 103 19.12 -10.07 -1.08
CA SER A 103 20.34 -10.55 -0.41
C SER A 103 20.48 -10.12 1.05
N GLN A 104 19.73 -9.10 1.49
CA GLN A 104 19.66 -8.65 2.88
C GLN A 104 18.90 -9.63 3.79
N PHE A 105 18.06 -10.49 3.21
CA PHE A 105 17.16 -11.40 3.93
C PHE A 105 17.72 -12.83 3.93
N PRO A 106 17.40 -13.68 4.91
CA PRO A 106 17.83 -15.08 4.91
C PRO A 106 17.14 -15.86 3.78
N GLU A 107 17.82 -16.83 3.18
CA GLU A 107 17.30 -17.61 2.04
C GLU A 107 15.92 -18.22 2.29
N ARG A 108 15.65 -18.69 3.52
CA ARG A 108 14.35 -19.26 3.91
C ARG A 108 13.17 -18.27 3.84
N GLN A 109 13.43 -16.95 3.90
CA GLN A 109 12.42 -15.89 3.84
C GLN A 109 12.41 -15.19 2.47
N ARG A 110 13.20 -15.64 1.49
CA ARG A 110 13.23 -15.01 0.16
C ARG A 110 12.15 -15.60 -0.74
N PRO A 111 11.48 -14.78 -1.57
CA PRO A 111 10.61 -15.26 -2.61
C PRO A 111 11.36 -15.99 -3.72
N ILE A 112 10.66 -16.92 -4.36
CA ILE A 112 11.09 -17.56 -5.60
C ILE A 112 10.57 -16.68 -6.73
N VAL A 113 11.45 -15.92 -7.37
CA VAL A 113 11.04 -14.97 -8.40
C VAL A 113 11.03 -15.63 -9.77
N GLN A 114 9.86 -15.64 -10.43
CA GLN A 114 9.71 -15.98 -11.84
C GLN A 114 9.60 -14.71 -12.65
N TYR A 115 10.59 -14.48 -13.50
CA TYR A 115 10.61 -13.34 -14.41
C TYR A 115 9.85 -13.69 -15.69
N ILE A 116 8.89 -12.85 -16.04
CA ILE A 116 8.18 -12.87 -17.32
C ILE A 116 8.61 -11.64 -18.09
N ASP A 117 9.21 -11.87 -19.25
CA ASP A 117 9.67 -10.80 -20.12
C ASP A 117 8.46 -10.12 -20.78
N LEU A 118 8.27 -8.83 -20.51
CA LEU A 118 7.19 -8.02 -21.07
C LEU A 118 7.31 -7.86 -22.58
N ASP A 119 8.53 -7.96 -23.14
CA ASP A 119 8.80 -7.78 -24.57
C ASP A 119 8.79 -9.12 -25.34
N SER A 120 8.60 -10.24 -24.64
CA SER A 120 8.53 -11.57 -25.23
C SER A 120 7.24 -11.78 -26.00
N SER A 121 7.33 -12.29 -27.23
CA SER A 121 6.17 -12.74 -28.00
C SER A 121 5.42 -13.91 -27.35
N ASN A 122 6.04 -14.59 -26.37
CA ASN A 122 5.45 -15.68 -25.59
C ASN A 122 4.90 -15.22 -24.23
N PHE A 123 4.83 -13.91 -23.94
CA PHE A 123 4.41 -13.36 -22.64
C PHE A 123 3.20 -14.08 -22.02
N GLU A 124 2.13 -14.26 -22.79
CA GLU A 124 0.90 -14.91 -22.30
C GLU A 124 1.11 -16.39 -21.97
N VAL A 125 1.89 -17.09 -22.78
CA VAL A 125 2.21 -18.51 -22.58
C VAL A 125 3.09 -18.68 -21.33
N ASP A 126 4.10 -17.82 -21.18
CA ASP A 126 5.00 -17.82 -20.04
C ASP A 126 4.24 -17.52 -18.73
N ARG A 127 3.29 -16.57 -18.77
CA ARG A 127 2.41 -16.25 -17.63
C ARG A 127 1.50 -17.41 -17.27
N GLN A 128 0.82 -18.01 -18.24
CA GLN A 128 -0.06 -19.15 -18.00
C GLN A 128 0.71 -20.35 -17.44
N SER A 129 1.90 -20.62 -17.98
CA SER A 129 2.79 -21.67 -17.50
C SER A 129 3.21 -21.44 -16.04
N ALA A 130 3.58 -20.20 -15.69
CA ALA A 130 3.96 -19.84 -14.33
C ALA A 130 2.81 -20.01 -13.31
N LEU A 131 1.56 -19.79 -13.74
CA LEU A 131 0.36 -19.91 -12.90
C LEU A 131 -0.24 -21.32 -12.85
N GLN A 132 0.21 -22.23 -13.73
CA GLN A 132 -0.43 -23.53 -13.88
C GLN A 132 -0.45 -24.34 -12.56
N GLY A 133 -1.66 -24.73 -12.15
CA GLY A 133 -1.89 -25.51 -10.93
C GLY A 133 -1.61 -24.74 -9.64
N ARG A 134 -1.55 -23.40 -9.68
CA ARG A 134 -1.31 -22.55 -8.51
C ARG A 134 -2.54 -21.73 -8.19
N LYS A 135 -2.70 -21.44 -6.89
CA LYS A 135 -3.69 -20.48 -6.42
C LYS A 135 -3.07 -19.09 -6.43
N LEU A 136 -3.69 -18.15 -7.12
CA LEU A 136 -3.21 -16.79 -7.28
C LEU A 136 -3.61 -15.92 -6.08
N VAL A 137 -2.62 -15.29 -5.47
CA VAL A 137 -2.76 -14.18 -4.52
C VAL A 137 -2.27 -12.92 -5.23
N TYR A 138 -3.02 -11.82 -5.14
CA TYR A 138 -2.68 -10.62 -5.88
C TYR A 138 -2.85 -9.36 -5.03
N TRP A 139 -2.12 -8.30 -5.40
CA TRP A 139 -2.23 -7.00 -4.74
C TRP A 139 -3.49 -6.23 -5.16
N ARG A 140 -3.75 -6.15 -6.46
CA ARG A 140 -4.97 -5.56 -7.05
C ARG A 140 -5.59 -6.51 -8.07
N PRO A 141 -6.92 -6.56 -8.14
CA PRO A 141 -7.60 -7.35 -9.15
C PRO A 141 -7.36 -6.78 -10.56
N LYS A 142 -7.23 -7.66 -11.54
CA LYS A 142 -7.06 -7.30 -12.95
C LYS A 142 -7.99 -8.11 -13.82
N SER A 143 -8.45 -7.53 -14.93
CA SER A 143 -9.39 -8.17 -15.86
C SER A 143 -9.02 -9.60 -16.26
N TRP A 144 -7.73 -9.88 -16.46
CA TRP A 144 -7.27 -11.20 -16.87
C TRP A 144 -7.33 -12.25 -15.74
N MET A 145 -7.25 -11.81 -14.47
CA MET A 145 -7.24 -12.70 -13.30
C MET A 145 -8.59 -13.39 -13.08
N SER A 146 -9.69 -12.88 -13.64
CA SER A 146 -11.01 -13.49 -13.50
C SER A 146 -11.16 -14.86 -14.16
N LYS A 147 -10.16 -15.29 -14.94
CA LYS A 147 -10.08 -16.65 -15.51
C LYS A 147 -9.13 -17.56 -14.75
N GLU A 148 -8.42 -17.03 -13.75
CA GLU A 148 -7.39 -17.72 -12.99
C GLU A 148 -7.95 -18.28 -11.69
N PHE A 149 -7.34 -19.36 -11.20
CA PHE A 149 -7.69 -19.91 -9.89
C PHE A 149 -7.12 -19.02 -8.78
N SER A 150 -7.91 -18.05 -8.32
CA SER A 150 -7.48 -17.08 -7.30
C SER A 150 -7.94 -17.47 -5.90
N LEU A 151 -7.18 -17.09 -4.87
CA LEU A 151 -7.55 -17.31 -3.46
C LEU A 151 -8.80 -16.52 -3.09
N VAL A 152 -8.84 -15.25 -3.49
CA VAL A 152 -10.01 -14.38 -3.42
C VAL A 152 -10.41 -14.06 -4.86
N ALA A 153 -11.70 -14.07 -5.16
CA ALA A 153 -12.16 -13.71 -6.50
C ALA A 153 -11.86 -12.22 -6.79
N PRO A 154 -11.38 -11.86 -7.99
CA PRO A 154 -11.12 -10.46 -8.38
C PRO A 154 -12.30 -9.51 -8.13
N GLU A 155 -13.52 -9.98 -8.38
CA GLU A 155 -14.76 -9.25 -8.16
C GLU A 155 -14.99 -8.94 -6.66
N VAL A 156 -14.78 -9.93 -5.80
CA VAL A 156 -14.87 -9.76 -4.34
C VAL A 156 -13.84 -8.76 -3.86
N SER A 157 -12.57 -8.92 -4.26
CA SER A 157 -11.50 -8.00 -3.86
C SER A 157 -11.79 -6.55 -4.32
N TYR A 158 -12.33 -6.39 -5.52
CA TYR A 158 -12.73 -5.08 -6.05
C TYR A 158 -13.86 -4.44 -5.23
N GLU A 159 -14.90 -5.20 -4.91
CA GLU A 159 -16.04 -4.71 -4.10
C GLU A 159 -15.61 -4.33 -2.68
N LEU A 160 -14.77 -5.14 -2.05
CA LEU A 160 -14.28 -4.90 -0.67
C LEU A 160 -13.40 -3.66 -0.54
N ASN A 161 -12.71 -3.26 -1.61
CA ASN A 161 -11.84 -2.08 -1.63
C ASN A 161 -12.58 -0.81 -2.14
N ASP A 162 -13.86 -0.92 -2.50
CA ASP A 162 -14.71 0.23 -2.81
C ASP A 162 -15.16 0.91 -1.51
N LYS A 163 -15.04 2.24 -1.41
CA LYS A 163 -15.38 2.94 -0.15
C LYS A 163 -16.86 2.85 0.22
N ARG A 164 -17.73 2.42 -0.69
CA ARG A 164 -19.13 2.09 -0.37
C ARG A 164 -19.23 0.92 0.59
N PHE A 165 -18.27 0.00 0.57
CA PHE A 165 -18.25 -1.17 1.47
C PHE A 165 -18.16 -0.76 2.96
N LEU A 166 -17.54 0.39 3.26
CA LEU A 166 -17.48 0.94 4.62
C LEU A 166 -18.87 1.32 5.18
N SER A 167 -19.91 1.41 4.35
CA SER A 167 -21.29 1.59 4.84
C SER A 167 -21.89 0.33 5.46
N HIS A 168 -21.17 -0.80 5.44
CA HIS A 168 -21.62 -2.04 6.06
C HIS A 168 -21.83 -1.84 7.58
N PRO A 169 -23.00 -2.22 8.14
CA PRO A 169 -23.34 -1.93 9.54
C PRO A 169 -22.44 -2.65 10.56
N GLY A 170 -21.70 -3.68 10.13
CA GLY A 170 -20.74 -4.37 10.97
C GLY A 170 -19.39 -3.66 11.12
N ILE A 171 -19.09 -2.64 10.31
CA ILE A 171 -17.81 -1.92 10.39
C ILE A 171 -18.02 -0.64 11.22
N PRO A 172 -17.27 -0.43 12.32
CA PRO A 172 -17.39 0.78 13.11
C PRO A 172 -16.77 1.95 12.34
N THR A 173 -17.60 2.81 11.76
CA THR A 173 -17.19 3.99 10.97
C THR A 173 -17.72 5.28 11.59
N PRO A 174 -17.18 6.45 11.22
CA PRO A 174 -17.84 7.72 11.49
C PRO A 174 -19.20 7.77 10.79
N THR A 175 -20.10 8.63 11.24
CA THR A 175 -21.36 8.88 10.53
C THR A 175 -21.07 9.22 9.08
N MET A 176 -21.62 8.44 8.15
CA MET A 176 -21.33 8.55 6.73
C MET A 176 -22.56 8.26 5.88
N GLU A 177 -22.59 8.85 4.70
CA GLU A 177 -23.62 8.64 3.68
C GLU A 177 -22.98 8.59 2.28
N ILE A 178 -23.67 7.94 1.34
CA ILE A 178 -23.25 7.90 -0.07
C ILE A 178 -24.05 8.95 -0.85
N ILE A 179 -23.33 9.83 -1.53
CA ILE A 179 -23.87 10.90 -2.35
C ILE A 179 -23.77 10.51 -3.82
N GLN A 180 -24.92 10.48 -4.51
CA GLN A 180 -25.08 10.25 -5.95
C GLN A 180 -24.82 11.55 -6.72
N LEU A 181 -23.70 11.62 -7.42
CA LEU A 181 -23.28 12.80 -8.16
C LEU A 181 -24.16 13.08 -9.39
N ALA A 182 -24.85 12.08 -9.93
CA ALA A 182 -25.78 12.27 -11.04
C ALA A 182 -27.00 13.16 -10.69
N GLN A 183 -27.26 13.40 -9.40
CA GLN A 183 -28.41 14.18 -8.94
C GLN A 183 -27.99 15.63 -8.61
N PRO A 184 -28.49 16.66 -9.34
CA PRO A 184 -28.10 18.05 -9.10
C PRO A 184 -28.35 18.53 -7.66
N LYS A 185 -29.43 18.06 -7.02
CA LYS A 185 -29.75 18.37 -5.61
C LYS A 185 -28.70 17.86 -4.64
N GLN A 186 -28.08 16.72 -4.94
CA GLN A 186 -27.06 16.12 -4.08
C GLN A 186 -25.70 16.80 -4.27
N GLN A 187 -25.38 17.29 -5.47
CA GLN A 187 -24.24 18.20 -5.66
C GLN A 187 -24.44 19.53 -4.91
N GLU A 188 -25.64 20.11 -4.96
CA GLU A 188 -25.98 21.32 -4.22
C GLU A 188 -25.89 21.10 -2.70
N TYR A 189 -26.27 19.90 -2.23
CA TYR A 189 -26.10 19.51 -0.83
C TYR A 189 -24.62 19.51 -0.40
N LEU A 190 -23.71 18.96 -1.20
CA LEU A 190 -22.25 19.05 -0.95
C LEU A 190 -21.77 20.52 -0.91
N ALA A 191 -22.25 21.34 -1.86
CA ALA A 191 -21.86 22.74 -1.95
C ALA A 191 -22.34 23.59 -0.77
N ARG A 192 -23.43 23.20 -0.10
CA ARG A 192 -24.02 23.95 1.03
C ARG A 192 -23.81 23.32 2.40
N ARG A 193 -23.21 22.13 2.47
CA ARG A 193 -23.01 21.41 3.73
C ARG A 193 -22.21 22.27 4.74
N PRO A 194 -22.64 22.38 6.00
CA PRO A 194 -21.86 23.06 7.03
C PRO A 194 -20.47 22.44 7.23
N LEU A 195 -19.45 23.28 7.42
CA LEU A 195 -18.09 22.85 7.72
C LEU A 195 -17.95 22.43 9.21
N PRO A 196 -17.05 21.49 9.55
CA PRO A 196 -16.19 20.70 8.66
C PRO A 196 -16.80 19.34 8.27
N PHE A 197 -16.34 18.76 7.16
CA PHE A 197 -16.70 17.41 6.71
C PHE A 197 -15.60 16.77 5.86
N VAL A 198 -15.74 15.48 5.54
CA VAL A 198 -14.82 14.75 4.67
C VAL A 198 -15.56 14.17 3.48
N VAL A 199 -15.00 14.31 2.29
CA VAL A 199 -15.48 13.64 1.07
C VAL A 199 -14.43 12.66 0.60
N LYS A 200 -14.84 11.41 0.32
CA LYS A 200 -13.98 10.40 -0.29
C LYS A 200 -14.61 9.83 -1.56
N PHE A 201 -13.88 9.83 -2.66
CA PHE A 201 -14.34 9.21 -3.90
C PHE A 201 -14.27 7.69 -3.77
N CYS A 202 -15.34 7.00 -4.16
CA CYS A 202 -15.55 5.59 -3.81
C CYS A 202 -14.51 4.64 -4.43
N ARG A 203 -13.94 5.02 -5.57
CA ARG A 203 -13.01 4.17 -6.35
C ARG A 203 -11.65 4.81 -6.56
N CYS A 204 -11.23 5.70 -5.66
CA CYS A 204 -9.92 6.34 -5.76
C CYS A 204 -8.88 5.72 -4.84
N SER A 205 -7.63 5.75 -5.31
CA SER A 205 -6.46 5.20 -4.65
C SER A 205 -5.54 6.31 -4.12
N SER A 206 -4.67 5.97 -3.16
CA SER A 206 -3.51 6.79 -2.76
C SER A 206 -3.84 8.23 -2.33
N GLY A 207 -4.98 8.44 -1.67
CA GLY A 207 -5.39 9.75 -1.15
C GLY A 207 -5.93 10.74 -2.18
N GLN A 208 -5.80 10.49 -3.50
CA GLN A 208 -6.20 11.42 -4.57
C GLN A 208 -7.70 11.77 -4.58
N GLY A 209 -8.53 10.91 -3.98
CA GLY A 209 -9.96 11.14 -3.85
C GLY A 209 -10.41 11.53 -2.46
N THR A 210 -9.52 11.94 -1.54
CA THR A 210 -9.89 12.28 -0.15
C THR A 210 -9.74 13.78 0.09
N PHE A 211 -10.82 14.43 0.51
CA PHE A 211 -10.89 15.87 0.76
C PHE A 211 -11.33 16.12 2.19
N ILE A 212 -10.46 16.73 3.00
CA ILE A 212 -10.79 17.25 4.33
C ILE A 212 -11.26 18.70 4.15
N VAL A 213 -12.56 18.93 4.29
CA VAL A 213 -13.19 20.21 3.97
C VAL A 213 -13.43 20.99 5.26
N THR A 214 -12.47 21.82 5.64
CA THR A 214 -12.52 22.68 6.84
C THR A 214 -12.65 24.16 6.53
N THR A 215 -12.47 24.57 5.28
CA THR A 215 -12.62 25.96 4.82
C THR A 215 -13.39 26.00 3.50
N GLU A 216 -13.86 27.18 3.10
CA GLU A 216 -14.55 27.37 1.82
C GLU A 216 -13.59 27.21 0.63
N GLU A 217 -12.32 27.54 0.78
CA GLU A 217 -11.28 27.28 -0.22
C GLU A 217 -11.12 25.77 -0.46
N ALA A 218 -11.03 24.98 0.60
CA ALA A 218 -11.01 23.52 0.50
C ALA A 218 -12.30 22.97 -0.12
N ARG A 219 -13.45 23.61 0.13
CA ARG A 219 -14.72 23.23 -0.51
C ARG A 219 -14.65 23.46 -2.02
N HIS A 220 -14.16 24.61 -2.48
CA HIS A 220 -14.03 24.88 -3.91
C HIS A 220 -13.11 23.86 -4.59
N GLN A 221 -11.95 23.55 -3.99
CA GLN A 221 -11.04 22.53 -4.50
C GLN A 221 -11.70 21.14 -4.60
N MET A 222 -12.46 20.77 -3.56
CA MET A 222 -13.23 19.52 -3.54
C MET A 222 -14.29 19.49 -4.63
N LEU A 223 -15.06 20.57 -4.81
CA LEU A 223 -16.12 20.64 -5.84
C LEU A 223 -15.53 20.59 -7.26
N ASP A 224 -14.40 21.25 -7.50
CA ASP A 224 -13.68 21.18 -8.77
C ASP A 224 -13.20 19.75 -9.05
N ALA A 225 -12.67 19.07 -8.03
CA ALA A 225 -12.26 17.66 -8.14
C ALA A 225 -13.46 16.73 -8.37
N VAL A 226 -14.59 16.96 -7.72
CA VAL A 226 -15.86 16.24 -7.97
C VAL A 226 -16.29 16.44 -9.42
N SER A 227 -16.22 17.65 -9.96
CA SER A 227 -16.56 17.91 -11.35
C SER A 227 -15.69 17.09 -12.31
N ARG A 228 -14.37 17.07 -12.10
CA ARG A 228 -13.45 16.22 -12.89
C ARG A 228 -13.71 14.72 -12.69
N TYR A 229 -14.05 14.30 -11.47
CA TYR A 229 -14.39 12.91 -11.20
C TYR A 229 -15.63 12.47 -11.99
N VAL A 230 -16.67 13.30 -12.05
CA VAL A 230 -17.88 13.03 -12.85
C VAL A 230 -17.57 12.91 -14.33
N THR A 231 -16.73 13.77 -14.90
CA THR A 231 -16.38 13.69 -16.34
C THR A 231 -15.63 12.41 -16.69
N ARG A 232 -14.97 11.77 -15.71
CA ARG A 232 -14.31 10.47 -15.84
C ARG A 232 -15.22 9.27 -15.54
N GLY A 233 -16.50 9.50 -15.26
CA GLY A 233 -17.48 8.46 -14.96
C GLY A 233 -17.62 8.14 -13.47
N GLY A 234 -17.13 9.01 -12.58
CA GLY A 234 -17.40 8.94 -11.15
C GLY A 234 -18.87 9.23 -10.83
N GLU A 235 -19.56 8.28 -10.21
CA GLU A 235 -21.00 8.37 -9.95
C GLU A 235 -21.31 8.73 -8.50
N GLU A 236 -20.43 8.35 -7.57
CA GLU A 236 -20.73 8.34 -6.14
C GLU A 236 -19.53 8.80 -5.32
N VAL A 237 -19.81 9.53 -4.26
CA VAL A 237 -18.81 9.86 -3.22
C VAL A 237 -19.34 9.50 -1.86
N GLN A 238 -18.43 9.10 -0.99
CA GLN A 238 -18.66 8.96 0.43
C GLN A 238 -18.54 10.34 1.09
N LEU A 239 -19.53 10.72 1.87
CA LEU A 239 -19.52 11.91 2.72
C LEU A 239 -19.53 11.48 4.18
N SER A 240 -18.65 12.02 5.00
CA SER A 240 -18.62 11.74 6.43
C SER A 240 -18.34 12.98 7.28
N GLU A 241 -18.61 12.85 8.57
CA GLU A 241 -18.17 13.83 9.58
C GLU A 241 -16.64 13.83 9.71
N LEU A 242 -16.05 15.00 9.98
CA LEU A 242 -14.64 15.07 10.34
C LEU A 242 -14.46 14.62 11.79
N VAL A 243 -13.87 13.44 11.98
CA VAL A 243 -13.49 12.94 13.30
C VAL A 243 -12.31 13.73 13.83
N ARG A 244 -12.43 14.26 15.05
CA ARG A 244 -11.34 14.91 15.78
C ARG A 244 -10.71 13.90 16.74
N SER A 245 -9.43 13.65 16.57
CA SER A 245 -8.64 12.75 17.41
C SER A 245 -7.61 13.53 18.23
N GLN A 246 -7.36 13.07 19.45
CA GLN A 246 -6.19 13.47 20.25
C GLN A 246 -5.01 12.51 20.08
N ARG A 247 -5.26 11.35 19.47
CA ARG A 247 -4.28 10.32 19.15
C ARG A 247 -3.83 10.44 17.68
N PRO A 248 -2.65 9.88 17.33
CA PRO A 248 -2.29 9.67 15.95
C PRO A 248 -3.36 8.90 15.17
N HIS A 249 -3.41 9.08 13.86
CA HIS A 249 -4.16 8.20 12.96
C HIS A 249 -3.32 6.97 12.70
N TYR A 250 -3.92 5.77 12.70
CA TYR A 250 -3.17 4.53 12.57
C TYR A 250 -3.58 3.76 11.30
N GLY A 251 -2.58 3.29 10.56
CA GLY A 251 -2.73 2.21 9.59
C GLY A 251 -2.51 0.88 10.29
N VAL A 252 -3.57 0.11 10.45
CA VAL A 252 -3.58 -1.17 11.18
C VAL A 252 -3.55 -2.31 10.17
N ASN A 253 -2.60 -3.23 10.34
CA ASN A 253 -2.43 -4.40 9.51
C ASN A 253 -2.71 -5.66 10.31
N PHE A 254 -3.51 -6.55 9.74
CA PHE A 254 -3.85 -7.84 10.34
C PHE A 254 -4.13 -8.88 9.25
N PHE A 255 -4.19 -10.15 9.63
CA PHE A 255 -4.54 -11.25 8.74
C PHE A 255 -5.90 -11.84 9.09
N VAL A 256 -6.68 -12.20 8.08
CA VAL A 256 -7.99 -12.84 8.21
C VAL A 256 -7.95 -14.22 7.57
N ASP A 257 -8.33 -15.25 8.33
CA ASP A 257 -8.55 -16.62 7.86
C ASP A 257 -10.04 -16.86 7.51
N ASP A 258 -10.36 -18.06 7.02
CA ASP A 258 -11.73 -18.47 6.70
C ASP A 258 -12.54 -18.98 7.90
N ASN A 259 -11.93 -19.08 9.08
CA ASN A 259 -12.60 -19.60 10.27
C ASN A 259 -13.27 -18.46 11.04
N GLU A 260 -14.61 -18.45 11.04
CA GLU A 260 -15.42 -17.45 11.74
C GLU A 260 -15.16 -17.34 13.25
N THR A 261 -14.59 -18.38 13.86
CA THR A 261 -14.27 -18.41 15.30
C THR A 261 -12.86 -17.95 15.63
N THR A 262 -11.99 -17.77 14.63
CA THR A 262 -10.62 -17.29 14.84
C THR A 262 -10.62 -15.76 14.94
N GLU A 263 -9.94 -15.23 15.95
CA GLU A 263 -9.61 -13.80 16.01
C GLU A 263 -8.62 -13.44 14.89
N PRO A 264 -8.75 -12.29 14.21
CA PRO A 264 -7.77 -11.86 13.23
C PRO A 264 -6.38 -11.72 13.86
N GLU A 265 -5.34 -12.14 13.15
CA GLU A 265 -3.96 -12.03 13.62
C GLU A 265 -3.45 -10.60 13.42
N PHE A 266 -3.24 -9.87 14.51
CA PHE A 266 -2.66 -8.53 14.46
C PHE A 266 -1.18 -8.59 14.03
N LEU A 267 -0.82 -7.77 13.04
CA LEU A 267 0.55 -7.71 12.50
C LEU A 267 1.26 -6.41 12.87
N GLY A 268 0.52 -5.32 13.04
CA GLY A 268 1.09 -4.05 13.48
C GLY A 268 0.23 -2.85 13.13
N ALA A 269 0.38 -1.78 13.90
CA ALA A 269 -0.25 -0.48 13.70
C ALA A 269 0.83 0.60 13.55
N THR A 270 0.79 1.30 12.42
CA THR A 270 1.71 2.39 12.08
C THR A 270 0.99 3.73 12.19
N GLU A 271 1.59 4.71 12.86
CA GLU A 271 1.13 6.09 12.77
C GLU A 271 1.22 6.57 11.32
N GLN A 272 0.13 7.11 10.80
CA GLN A 272 0.07 7.69 9.48
C GLN A 272 0.67 9.10 9.53
N VAL A 273 1.77 9.31 8.84
CA VAL A 273 2.38 10.63 8.68
C VAL A 273 1.81 11.25 7.41
N SER A 274 1.09 12.36 7.56
CA SER A 274 0.53 13.13 6.45
C SER A 274 1.01 14.59 6.48
N THR A 275 1.01 15.25 5.32
CA THR A 275 1.19 16.70 5.22
C THR A 275 0.02 17.45 5.85
N GLN A 276 0.15 18.77 6.05
CA GLN A 276 -0.94 19.62 6.52
C GLN A 276 -2.18 19.55 5.61
N ASP A 277 -1.97 19.32 4.31
CA ASP A 277 -3.03 19.17 3.30
C ASP A 277 -3.58 17.72 3.23
N GLY A 278 -3.17 16.83 4.14
CA GLY A 278 -3.69 15.47 4.26
C GLY A 278 -3.05 14.42 3.35
N VAL A 279 -1.98 14.76 2.62
CA VAL A 279 -1.27 13.80 1.75
C VAL A 279 -0.43 12.86 2.59
N TRP A 280 -0.63 11.55 2.44
CA TRP A 280 0.17 10.54 3.11
C TRP A 280 1.62 10.53 2.60
N VAL A 281 2.60 10.63 3.51
CA VAL A 281 4.04 10.66 3.18
C VAL A 281 4.83 9.49 3.77
N GLY A 282 4.21 8.67 4.61
CA GLY A 282 4.87 7.49 5.20
C GLY A 282 4.23 7.06 6.51
N GLY A 283 4.86 6.09 7.17
CA GLY A 283 4.42 5.60 8.47
C GLY A 283 5.57 5.56 9.47
N ILE A 284 5.22 5.71 10.75
CA ILE A 284 6.12 5.45 11.88
C ILE A 284 5.50 4.33 12.72
N ILE A 285 6.30 3.36 13.14
CA ILE A 285 5.87 2.34 14.09
C ILE A 285 6.67 2.47 15.38
N ASP A 286 5.98 2.38 16.52
CA ASP A 286 6.59 2.12 17.82
C ASP A 286 6.29 0.69 18.23
N TYR A 287 7.31 -0.17 18.20
CA TYR A 287 7.19 -1.57 18.54
C TYR A 287 6.82 -1.81 20.01
N ASN A 288 7.09 -0.86 20.91
CA ASN A 288 6.71 -0.97 22.32
C ASN A 288 5.21 -0.73 22.55
N GLU A 289 4.55 0.05 21.69
CA GLU A 289 3.12 0.38 21.83
C GLU A 289 2.19 -0.68 21.22
N GLN A 290 2.72 -1.63 20.45
CA GLN A 290 1.92 -2.56 19.64
C GLN A 290 0.97 -3.42 20.47
N GLY A 291 1.38 -3.87 21.66
CA GLY A 291 0.52 -4.65 22.54
C GLY A 291 -0.68 -3.86 23.08
N ASP A 292 -0.52 -2.57 23.33
CA ASP A 292 -1.59 -1.68 23.82
C ASP A 292 -2.54 -1.31 22.67
N LEU A 293 -1.98 -1.08 21.47
CA LEU A 293 -2.73 -0.85 20.24
C LEU A 293 -3.56 -2.07 19.86
N GLU A 294 -2.99 -3.28 19.88
CA GLU A 294 -3.73 -4.52 19.60
C GLU A 294 -4.95 -4.65 20.52
N ARG A 295 -4.77 -4.46 21.83
CA ARG A 295 -5.88 -4.53 22.79
C ARG A 295 -6.96 -3.49 22.52
N SER A 296 -6.55 -2.28 22.14
CA SER A 296 -7.50 -1.18 21.85
C SER A 296 -8.23 -1.37 20.53
N LEU A 297 -7.64 -2.09 19.57
CA LEU A 297 -8.15 -2.28 18.21
C LEU A 297 -8.85 -3.62 18.01
N ARG A 298 -8.75 -4.55 18.97
CA ARG A 298 -9.23 -5.94 18.87
C ARG A 298 -10.65 -6.01 18.33
N ASP A 299 -11.60 -5.38 19.03
CA ASP A 299 -13.02 -5.45 18.67
C ASP A 299 -13.29 -4.87 17.26
N THR A 300 -12.58 -3.81 16.88
CA THR A 300 -12.65 -3.23 15.53
C THR A 300 -12.13 -4.19 14.46
N MET A 301 -10.98 -4.82 14.71
CA MET A 301 -10.42 -5.81 13.79
C MET A 301 -11.35 -7.02 13.66
N SER A 302 -11.88 -7.53 14.77
CA SER A 302 -12.82 -8.67 14.76
C SER A 302 -14.10 -8.34 13.99
N ALA A 303 -14.63 -7.12 14.14
CA ALA A 303 -15.81 -6.65 13.40
C ALA A 303 -15.57 -6.54 11.88
N VAL A 304 -14.40 -6.02 11.48
CA VAL A 304 -13.97 -5.98 10.07
C VAL A 304 -13.75 -7.39 9.54
N ALA A 305 -13.00 -8.24 10.26
CA ALA A 305 -12.72 -9.62 9.86
C ALA A 305 -14.00 -10.43 9.68
N HIS A 306 -14.96 -10.32 10.61
CA HIS A 306 -16.26 -10.96 10.50
C HIS A 306 -17.00 -10.53 9.23
N THR A 307 -17.02 -9.22 8.94
CA THR A 307 -17.64 -8.69 7.72
C THR A 307 -16.94 -9.21 6.45
N LEU A 308 -15.61 -9.28 6.44
CA LEU A 308 -14.82 -9.77 5.30
C LEU A 308 -15.04 -11.27 5.03
N ARG A 309 -15.16 -12.09 6.09
CA ARG A 309 -15.45 -13.54 5.97
C ARG A 309 -16.79 -13.81 5.31
N GLN A 310 -17.80 -12.98 5.56
CA GLN A 310 -19.10 -13.08 4.87
C GLN A 310 -18.98 -12.92 3.35
N SER A 311 -17.93 -12.26 2.87
CA SER A 311 -17.58 -12.12 1.46
C SER A 311 -16.56 -13.17 0.96
N SER A 312 -16.29 -14.21 1.76
CA SER A 312 -15.27 -15.25 1.45
C SER A 312 -13.85 -14.69 1.30
N TYR A 313 -13.52 -13.61 2.02
CA TYR A 313 -12.18 -13.04 2.00
C TYR A 313 -11.24 -13.79 2.96
N ILE A 314 -10.04 -14.09 2.46
CA ILE A 314 -8.90 -14.62 3.23
C ILE A 314 -7.67 -13.83 2.81
N GLY A 315 -6.88 -13.35 3.77
CA GLY A 315 -5.61 -12.70 3.48
C GLY A 315 -5.29 -11.50 4.35
N TRP A 316 -4.31 -10.73 3.89
CA TRP A 316 -3.84 -9.50 4.53
C TRP A 316 -4.86 -8.38 4.42
N VAL A 317 -5.15 -7.70 5.53
CA VAL A 317 -6.03 -6.55 5.60
C VAL A 317 -5.29 -5.35 6.18
N GLY A 318 -5.44 -4.20 5.54
CA GLY A 318 -5.06 -2.90 6.10
C GLY A 318 -6.30 -2.04 6.33
N ILE A 319 -6.47 -1.47 7.52
CA ILE A 319 -7.49 -0.46 7.80
C ILE A 319 -6.83 0.84 8.29
N ASP A 320 -7.40 1.97 7.90
CA ASP A 320 -7.04 3.26 8.50
C ASP A 320 -8.04 3.57 9.61
N VAL A 321 -7.53 3.86 10.80
CA VAL A 321 -8.32 4.08 12.02
C VAL A 321 -8.01 5.46 12.61
N ILE A 322 -9.08 6.16 12.98
CA ILE A 322 -9.03 7.38 13.77
C ILE A 322 -9.75 7.12 15.10
N PHE A 323 -9.13 7.50 16.21
CA PHE A 323 -9.76 7.47 17.52
C PHE A 323 -10.63 8.72 17.70
N ASP A 324 -11.89 8.56 18.08
CA ASP A 324 -12.73 9.71 18.40
C ASP A 324 -12.39 10.31 19.78
N HIS A 325 -13.08 11.38 20.16
CA HIS A 325 -12.92 12.05 21.46
C HIS A 325 -13.29 11.19 22.69
N HIS A 326 -13.84 10.00 22.50
CA HIS A 326 -14.11 9.00 23.52
C HIS A 326 -13.13 7.81 23.43
N ASP A 327 -12.02 7.97 22.70
CA ASP A 327 -11.03 6.92 22.41
C ASP A 327 -11.64 5.69 21.73
N ARG A 328 -12.74 5.86 20.98
CA ARG A 328 -13.31 4.76 20.18
C ARG A 328 -12.63 4.70 18.81
N PRO A 329 -12.07 3.55 18.41
CA PRO A 329 -11.50 3.36 17.08
C PRO A 329 -12.58 3.33 15.99
N LEU A 330 -12.47 4.23 15.01
CA LEU A 330 -13.35 4.30 13.85
C LEU A 330 -12.55 4.04 12.56
N VAL A 331 -13.03 3.09 11.76
CA VAL A 331 -12.47 2.75 10.44
C VAL A 331 -12.85 3.84 9.46
N VAL A 332 -11.85 4.46 8.83
CA VAL A 332 -12.04 5.50 7.82
C VAL A 332 -11.59 5.07 6.43
N ASP A 333 -10.77 4.02 6.32
CA ASP A 333 -10.44 3.38 5.04
C ASP A 333 -10.24 1.87 5.23
N LEU A 334 -10.57 1.09 4.21
CA LEU A 334 -10.38 -0.36 4.18
C LEU A 334 -9.61 -0.75 2.93
N ASN A 335 -8.58 -1.53 3.14
CA ASN A 335 -7.71 -2.08 2.12
C ASN A 335 -7.64 -3.61 2.33
N ALA A 336 -8.60 -4.34 1.77
CA ALA A 336 -8.63 -5.81 1.82
C ALA A 336 -7.60 -6.39 0.82
N ARG A 337 -6.32 -6.16 1.13
CA ARG A 337 -5.12 -6.53 0.37
C ARG A 337 -3.88 -6.17 1.20
N MET A 338 -2.71 -6.58 0.72
CA MET A 338 -1.44 -6.05 1.23
C MET A 338 -1.47 -4.50 1.17
N ALA A 339 -1.19 -3.87 2.32
CA ALA A 339 -1.21 -2.42 2.48
C ALA A 339 0.22 -1.87 2.72
N GLY A 340 0.41 -0.57 2.55
CA GLY A 340 1.74 0.06 2.59
C GLY A 340 2.50 -0.13 3.92
N GLY A 341 1.77 -0.33 5.03
CA GLY A 341 2.35 -0.58 6.35
C GLY A 341 2.99 -1.96 6.52
N ILE A 342 2.90 -2.85 5.52
CA ILE A 342 3.50 -4.19 5.54
C ILE A 342 4.98 -4.20 5.90
N ALA A 343 5.74 -3.24 5.36
CA ALA A 343 7.18 -3.16 5.62
C ALA A 343 7.42 -3.00 7.13
N LEU A 344 6.86 -1.97 7.75
CA LEU A 344 7.07 -1.68 9.17
C LEU A 344 6.55 -2.76 10.11
N SER A 345 5.42 -3.39 9.75
CA SER A 345 4.74 -4.39 10.58
C SER A 345 5.55 -5.68 10.74
N LEU A 346 6.47 -5.99 9.81
CA LEU A 346 7.20 -7.27 9.80
C LEU A 346 8.66 -7.18 10.24
N PHE A 347 9.15 -5.99 10.61
CA PHE A 347 10.56 -5.77 10.99
C PHE A 347 10.80 -5.70 12.51
N SER A 348 9.83 -6.07 13.35
CA SER A 348 9.95 -5.87 14.80
C SER A 348 11.13 -6.66 15.38
N LYS A 349 11.27 -7.95 15.04
CA LYS A 349 12.39 -8.81 15.45
C LYS A 349 13.74 -8.21 15.07
N HIS A 350 13.87 -7.67 13.86
CA HIS A 350 15.12 -7.05 13.40
C HIS A 350 15.47 -5.80 14.22
N PHE A 351 14.56 -4.82 14.28
CA PHE A 351 14.85 -3.53 14.92
C PHE A 351 14.92 -3.63 16.45
N LEU A 352 14.07 -4.43 17.10
CA LEU A 352 14.16 -4.68 18.53
C LEU A 352 15.46 -5.39 18.92
N SER A 353 15.99 -6.30 18.06
CA SER A 353 17.30 -6.92 18.31
C SER A 353 18.48 -5.92 18.29
N LEU A 354 18.26 -4.73 17.72
CA LEU A 354 19.21 -3.62 17.66
C LEU A 354 18.96 -2.58 18.77
N GLY A 355 17.96 -2.78 19.62
CA GLY A 355 17.51 -1.77 20.58
C GLY A 355 16.89 -0.53 19.90
N LEU A 356 16.29 -0.70 18.73
CA LEU A 356 15.62 0.36 17.96
C LEU A 356 14.09 0.11 18.03
N PRO A 357 13.38 0.61 19.05
CA PRO A 357 11.94 0.42 19.18
C PRO A 357 11.11 1.18 18.15
N LEU A 358 11.67 2.20 17.50
CA LEU A 358 10.97 2.99 16.50
C LEU A 358 11.52 2.67 15.11
N ALA A 359 10.63 2.57 14.12
CA ALA A 359 11.02 2.48 12.71
C ALA A 359 10.14 3.35 11.81
N GLN A 360 10.72 3.79 10.70
CA GLN A 360 10.04 4.60 9.69
C GLN A 360 10.40 4.09 8.29
N VAL A 361 9.43 4.18 7.38
CA VAL A 361 9.63 3.92 5.95
C VAL A 361 9.59 5.23 5.18
N ASP A 362 10.48 5.37 4.21
CA ASP A 362 10.49 6.49 3.27
C ASP A 362 10.85 6.01 1.85
N THR A 363 10.45 6.80 0.86
CA THR A 363 10.82 6.61 -0.54
C THR A 363 11.61 7.82 -1.02
N VAL A 364 12.89 7.58 -1.33
CA VAL A 364 13.85 8.62 -1.70
C VAL A 364 14.19 8.55 -3.18
N SER A 365 14.37 9.72 -3.80
CA SER A 365 14.89 9.85 -5.18
C SER A 365 16.32 10.36 -5.14
N PHE A 366 17.17 9.88 -6.05
CA PHE A 366 18.58 10.29 -6.15
C PHE A 366 19.10 10.08 -7.57
N ALA A 367 20.14 10.83 -7.97
CA ALA A 367 20.70 10.69 -9.31
C ALA A 367 21.73 9.56 -9.40
N GLY A 368 21.82 8.96 -10.59
CA GLY A 368 22.72 7.86 -10.92
C GLY A 368 22.11 6.48 -10.72
N PRO A 369 22.94 5.41 -10.82
CA PRO A 369 22.46 4.03 -10.80
C PRO A 369 21.94 3.61 -9.42
N ALA A 370 20.98 2.69 -9.39
CA ALA A 370 20.31 2.26 -8.18
C ALA A 370 21.27 1.63 -7.16
N SER A 371 22.33 0.96 -7.63
CA SER A 371 23.37 0.33 -6.81
C SER A 371 24.06 1.31 -5.87
N ARG A 372 24.12 2.59 -6.23
CA ARG A 372 24.81 3.64 -5.48
C ARG A 372 24.25 3.85 -4.07
N ILE A 373 22.97 3.56 -3.85
CA ILE A 373 22.33 3.70 -2.54
C ILE A 373 23.05 2.88 -1.46
N TYR A 374 23.58 1.70 -1.85
CA TYR A 374 24.24 0.78 -0.93
C TYR A 374 25.62 1.29 -0.50
N ASP A 375 26.29 2.06 -1.36
CA ASP A 375 27.58 2.68 -1.03
C ASP A 375 27.37 3.93 -0.17
N ILE A 376 26.42 4.79 -0.56
CA ILE A 376 26.11 6.05 0.14
C ILE A 376 25.64 5.78 1.58
N LEU A 377 24.79 4.77 1.77
CA LEU A 377 24.21 4.43 3.08
C LEU A 377 24.92 3.26 3.77
N SER A 378 26.05 2.80 3.22
CA SER A 378 26.79 1.59 3.64
C SER A 378 26.92 1.45 5.15
N ALA A 379 27.41 2.47 5.85
CA ALA A 379 27.64 2.42 7.30
C ALA A 379 26.37 2.07 8.11
N LYS A 380 25.20 2.62 7.71
CA LYS A 380 23.93 2.35 8.40
C LYS A 380 23.24 1.07 7.91
N ILE A 381 23.54 0.63 6.68
CA ILE A 381 23.11 -0.69 6.18
C ILE A 381 23.90 -1.80 6.88
N GLU A 382 25.21 -1.62 7.07
CA GLU A 382 26.08 -2.59 7.73
C GLU A 382 25.71 -2.80 9.20
N SER A 383 25.34 -1.72 9.91
CA SER A 383 24.84 -1.80 11.28
C SER A 383 23.43 -2.41 11.39
N GLY A 384 22.70 -2.48 10.27
CA GLY A 384 21.30 -2.89 10.23
C GLY A 384 20.31 -1.77 10.62
N GLN A 385 20.78 -0.54 10.86
CA GLN A 385 19.90 0.60 11.14
C GLN A 385 19.04 0.99 9.93
N ILE A 386 19.55 0.80 8.71
CA ILE A 386 18.84 1.03 7.44
C ILE A 386 18.71 -0.29 6.68
N ILE A 387 17.52 -0.52 6.13
CA ILE A 387 17.20 -1.61 5.20
C ILE A 387 16.76 -0.99 3.89
N VAL A 388 17.34 -1.41 2.77
CA VAL A 388 16.89 -1.00 1.44
C VAL A 388 15.95 -2.08 0.91
N THR A 389 14.63 -1.88 0.93
CA THR A 389 13.70 -2.93 0.49
C THR A 389 13.66 -3.09 -1.02
N LEU A 390 13.96 -2.02 -1.76
CA LEU A 390 14.21 -2.02 -3.20
C LEU A 390 14.88 -0.72 -3.61
N ALA A 391 15.77 -0.77 -4.61
CA ALA A 391 16.27 0.40 -5.31
C ALA A 391 16.27 0.15 -6.81
N MET A 392 15.76 1.09 -7.60
CA MET A 392 15.55 0.93 -9.04
C MET A 392 15.75 2.25 -9.78
N GLU A 393 16.32 2.16 -10.98
CA GLU A 393 16.30 3.23 -11.97
C GLU A 393 14.85 3.48 -12.41
N ILE A 394 14.44 4.75 -12.46
CA ILE A 394 13.12 5.17 -12.94
C ILE A 394 13.21 6.16 -14.10
N SER A 395 14.42 6.59 -14.45
CA SER A 395 14.77 7.28 -15.69
C SER A 395 16.26 7.03 -15.97
N ASP A 396 16.77 7.53 -17.10
CA ASP A 396 18.20 7.43 -17.44
C ASP A 396 19.11 8.19 -16.45
N ALA A 397 18.56 9.16 -15.71
CA ALA A 397 19.30 10.02 -14.79
C ALA A 397 19.02 9.72 -13.32
N ASP A 398 17.84 9.19 -12.99
CA ASP A 398 17.35 9.10 -11.62
C ASP A 398 16.96 7.67 -11.22
N SER A 399 17.25 7.37 -9.96
CA SER A 399 16.81 6.19 -9.26
C SER A 399 15.91 6.54 -8.09
N MET A 400 15.12 5.57 -7.65
CA MET A 400 14.38 5.60 -6.39
C MET A 400 14.77 4.43 -5.50
N ALA A 401 14.74 4.65 -4.20
CA ALA A 401 14.89 3.59 -3.20
C ALA A 401 13.79 3.68 -2.15
N SER A 402 13.31 2.50 -1.73
CA SER A 402 12.46 2.36 -0.56
C SER A 402 13.36 1.95 0.60
N VAL A 403 13.40 2.77 1.64
CA VAL A 403 14.26 2.58 2.81
C VAL A 403 13.42 2.47 4.07
N VAL A 404 13.77 1.51 4.93
CA VAL A 404 13.21 1.39 6.28
C VAL A 404 14.35 1.62 7.25
N PHE A 405 14.14 2.47 8.25
CA PHE A 405 15.20 2.83 9.19
C PHE A 405 14.70 2.92 10.62
N GLY A 406 15.55 2.51 11.56
CA GLY A 406 15.24 2.45 12.98
C GLY A 406 15.89 3.55 13.82
N GLY A 407 15.26 3.89 14.94
CA GLY A 407 15.72 4.88 15.93
C GLY A 407 15.37 4.47 17.36
N GLN A 408 16.09 5.02 18.35
CA GLN A 408 15.71 4.86 19.77
C GLN A 408 14.61 5.84 20.16
N THR A 409 14.63 7.01 19.54
CA THR A 409 13.70 8.11 19.77
C THR A 409 13.18 8.67 18.44
N ARG A 410 12.13 9.49 18.50
CA ARG A 410 11.66 10.24 17.32
C ARG A 410 12.70 11.22 16.78
N ASP A 411 13.54 11.76 17.65
CA ASP A 411 14.64 12.65 17.27
C ASP A 411 15.72 11.89 16.48
N ASP A 412 15.99 10.62 16.83
CA ASP A 412 16.89 9.75 16.07
C ASP A 412 16.34 9.42 14.68
N LEU A 413 15.04 9.13 14.58
CA LEU A 413 14.37 8.94 13.29
C LEU A 413 14.49 10.20 12.43
N THR A 414 14.15 11.37 12.99
CA THR A 414 14.27 12.67 12.31
C THR A 414 15.70 12.92 11.83
N THR A 415 16.68 12.69 12.70
CA THR A 415 18.11 12.88 12.40
C THR A 415 18.58 11.91 11.32
N THR A 416 18.15 10.65 11.37
CA THR A 416 18.50 9.63 10.36
C THR A 416 17.88 9.94 9.01
N HIS A 417 16.62 10.37 9.00
CA HIS A 417 15.92 10.79 7.79
C HIS A 417 16.61 12.00 7.13
N GLN A 418 16.96 13.03 7.90
CA GLN A 418 17.69 14.18 7.39
C GLN A 418 19.07 13.77 6.86
N TRP A 419 19.79 12.90 7.58
CA TRP A 419 21.08 12.37 7.13
C TRP A 419 20.98 11.61 5.80
N ILE A 420 19.93 10.80 5.60
CA ILE A 420 19.70 10.12 4.31
C ILE A 420 19.55 11.16 3.20
N LYS A 421 18.70 12.18 3.39
CA LYS A 421 18.47 13.25 2.40
C LYS A 421 19.76 14.00 2.07
N ASP A 422 20.51 14.41 3.09
CA ASP A 422 21.76 15.16 2.90
C ASP A 422 22.81 14.35 2.14
N ARG A 423 22.92 13.04 2.43
CA ARG A 423 23.86 12.14 1.73
C ARG A 423 23.49 11.93 0.27
N LEU A 424 22.20 11.84 -0.05
CA LEU A 424 21.75 11.68 -1.43
C LEU A 424 21.93 12.97 -2.25
N LEU A 425 21.81 14.15 -1.62
CA LEU A 425 22.06 15.44 -2.27
C LEU A 425 23.55 15.73 -2.48
N THR A 426 24.38 15.50 -1.46
CA THR A 426 25.83 15.83 -1.50
C THR A 426 26.64 14.93 -2.42
N SER A 427 26.11 13.74 -2.73
CA SER A 427 26.72 12.80 -3.66
C SER A 427 26.59 13.23 -5.14
N LEU A 428 26.02 14.40 -5.45
CA LEU A 428 25.94 14.93 -6.82
C LEU A 428 27.23 15.61 -7.31
N ASN A 429 28.23 15.78 -6.44
CA ASN A 429 29.50 16.46 -6.74
C ASN A 429 30.70 15.50 -6.76
#